data_AF-K5WUE2-F1
#
_entry.id   AF-K5WUE2-F1
#
_cell.length_a   1.000
_cell.length_b   1.000
_cell.length_c   1.000
_cell.angle_alpha   90.00
_cell.angle_beta   90.00
_cell.angle_gamma   90.00
#
_symmetry.space_group_name_H-M   'P 1'
#
loop_
_entity.id
_entity.type
_entity.pdbx_description
1 polymer ?
#
loop_
_entity_poly.entity_id
_entity_poly.type
_entity_poly.pdbx_seq_one_letter_code
_entity_poly.pdbx_strand_id
1 'polypeptide(L)'
;MHLPLLGAYSQSFRPGLGAICKVGEYWYPARLICKVEKQWTVQWWRGCQFAEPGVEPDGFGDVPEGLVQDSLWGQLQGRRNTSLGKWAMAHSQPALQLGDLHEHLDTFPFSPEVDEVLKPHIELLRQLDVDPGSVDPSTQKAIPVLVATEGLRTNSLEHTHRYAVAGALRHSDRLMVVNWMHVHIPHPPGDARWLTESAFAHALTLWAANLIGRNQKGVSHPVSLMDAWKLLRGSAWFLGEDVNRQAVASLEELMFQVGEVSGAAGDKIWGFNSGPHQDQWDPYSEIPENWVSETRQLDPANQVVSLFRMNVNGGLVD
;
A
#
# COMPACT_ATOMS: atom_id res chain seq x y z
N MET A 1 -15.19 -12.02 -6.89
CA MET A 1 -15.27 -12.32 -5.45
C MET A 1 -16.43 -11.50 -4.91
N HIS A 2 -17.55 -12.12 -4.52
CA HIS A 2 -18.76 -11.39 -4.12
C HIS A 2 -18.58 -10.78 -2.73
N LEU A 3 -18.57 -9.44 -2.66
CA LEU A 3 -18.67 -8.69 -1.41
C LEU A 3 -20.08 -8.87 -0.82
N PRO A 4 -20.23 -9.30 0.45
CA PRO A 4 -21.54 -9.43 1.07
C PRO A 4 -22.13 -8.07 1.47
N LEU A 5 -23.38 -7.87 1.06
CA LEU A 5 -24.45 -6.97 1.55
C LEU A 5 -24.03 -5.70 2.33
N LEU A 6 -24.17 -4.57 1.65
CA LEU A 6 -23.92 -3.19 2.07
C LEU A 6 -24.95 -2.69 3.08
N GLY A 7 -24.56 -2.62 4.35
CA GLY A 7 -25.15 -1.74 5.37
C GLY A 7 -24.09 -0.77 5.86
N ALA A 8 -24.36 0.54 5.77
CA ALA A 8 -23.60 1.68 6.33
C ALA A 8 -22.10 1.42 6.61
N TYR A 9 -21.27 1.39 5.56
CA TYR A 9 -19.81 1.45 5.69
C TYR A 9 -19.39 2.86 6.14
N SER A 10 -19.36 3.12 7.46
CA SER A 10 -18.38 4.07 7.99
C SER A 10 -17.11 3.26 8.26
N GLN A 11 -16.12 3.37 7.37
CA GLN A 11 -14.83 2.75 7.66
C GLN A 11 -14.15 3.61 8.73
N SER A 12 -14.20 3.15 9.98
CA SER A 12 -13.32 3.73 10.99
C SER A 12 -11.88 3.57 10.52
N PHE A 13 -11.14 4.67 10.45
CA PHE A 13 -9.74 4.64 10.04
C PHE A 13 -8.96 3.67 10.93
N ARG A 14 -8.28 2.72 10.30
CA ARG A 14 -7.43 1.75 10.97
C ARG A 14 -6.19 1.46 10.11
N PRO A 15 -5.07 1.05 10.73
CA PRO A 15 -3.90 0.57 10.02
C PRO A 15 -4.22 -0.44 8.90
N GLY A 16 -3.52 -0.30 7.78
CA GLY A 16 -3.61 -1.17 6.62
C GLY A 16 -4.68 -0.78 5.59
N LEU A 17 -5.58 0.16 5.89
CA LEU A 17 -6.57 0.64 4.92
C LEU A 17 -5.97 1.67 3.96
N GLY A 18 -6.48 1.68 2.72
CA GLY A 18 -6.29 2.80 1.81
C GLY A 18 -7.14 4.00 2.24
N ALA A 19 -6.57 5.19 2.13
CA ALA A 19 -7.22 6.47 2.34
C ALA A 19 -6.69 7.49 1.31
N ILE A 20 -7.37 8.61 1.16
CA ILE A 20 -6.81 9.77 0.46
C ILE A 20 -6.32 10.79 1.49
N CYS A 21 -5.14 11.35 1.27
CA CYS A 21 -4.51 12.31 2.15
C CYS A 21 -4.19 13.59 1.39
N LYS A 22 -4.37 14.75 2.03
CA LYS A 22 -4.16 16.04 1.38
C LYS A 22 -2.67 16.43 1.36
N VAL A 23 -2.17 16.78 0.17
CA VAL A 23 -0.83 17.35 -0.06
C VAL A 23 -0.98 18.56 -0.96
N GLY A 24 -0.60 19.74 -0.47
CA GLY A 24 -0.89 21.01 -1.14
C GLY A 24 -2.40 21.18 -1.34
N GLU A 25 -2.81 21.41 -2.58
CA GLU A 25 -4.22 21.58 -2.94
C GLU A 25 -4.95 20.26 -3.25
N TYR A 26 -4.22 19.16 -3.43
CA TYR A 26 -4.75 17.91 -3.98
C TYR A 26 -4.79 16.77 -2.97
N TRP A 27 -5.68 15.81 -3.20
CA TRP A 27 -5.82 14.59 -2.40
C TRP A 27 -5.22 13.40 -3.14
N TYR A 28 -4.29 12.70 -2.51
CA TYR A 28 -3.55 11.56 -3.08
C TYR A 28 -3.79 10.28 -2.29
N PRO A 29 -3.80 9.11 -2.94
CA PRO A 29 -3.96 7.84 -2.25
C PRO A 29 -2.72 7.48 -1.42
N ALA A 30 -2.97 6.95 -0.25
CA ALA A 30 -1.98 6.41 0.66
C ALA A 30 -2.56 5.25 1.45
N ARG A 31 -1.70 4.40 1.99
CA ARG A 31 -2.09 3.41 2.98
C ARG A 31 -1.77 3.91 4.38
N LEU A 32 -2.74 3.81 5.28
CA LEU A 32 -2.58 4.14 6.69
C LEU A 32 -1.67 3.11 7.37
N ILE A 33 -0.59 3.56 8.02
CA ILE A 33 0.39 2.67 8.69
C ILE A 33 0.09 2.62 10.17
N CYS A 34 0.16 3.74 10.86
CA CYS A 34 -0.18 3.83 12.28
C CYS A 34 -0.67 5.22 12.63
N LYS A 35 -1.33 5.32 13.78
CA LYS A 35 -1.82 6.59 14.33
C LYS A 35 -1.15 6.85 15.66
N VAL A 36 -0.55 8.03 15.78
CA VAL A 36 -0.03 8.56 17.05
C VAL A 36 -0.78 9.87 17.32
N GLU A 37 -1.51 9.91 18.44
CA GLU A 37 -2.38 11.03 18.80
C GLU A 37 -3.38 11.43 17.69
N LYS A 38 -3.18 12.58 17.03
CA LYS A 38 -4.01 13.09 15.91
C LYS A 38 -3.24 13.12 14.59
N GLN A 39 -2.23 12.28 14.45
CA GLN A 39 -1.37 12.20 13.28
C GLN A 39 -1.29 10.76 12.79
N TRP A 40 -1.47 10.59 11.49
CA TRP A 40 -1.31 9.32 10.79
C TRP A 40 0.05 9.31 10.12
N THR A 41 0.84 8.27 10.39
CA THR A 41 1.90 7.90 9.47
C THR A 41 1.28 7.11 8.34
N VAL A 42 1.54 7.52 7.11
CA VAL A 42 1.02 6.93 5.87
C VAL A 42 2.17 6.52 4.98
N GLN A 43 1.93 5.54 4.12
CA GLN A 43 2.80 5.23 2.98
C GLN A 43 2.08 5.65 1.71
N TRP A 44 2.68 6.56 0.95
CA TRP A 44 2.11 7.07 -0.29
C TRP A 44 2.04 5.96 -1.33
N TRP A 45 1.04 6.03 -2.20
CA TRP A 45 1.02 5.15 -3.36
C TRP A 45 2.20 5.47 -4.30
N ARG A 46 2.89 4.43 -4.77
CA ARG A 46 4.05 4.59 -5.68
C ARG A 46 3.71 5.24 -7.03
N GLY A 47 2.45 5.17 -7.44
CA GLY A 47 1.98 5.81 -8.67
C GLY A 47 1.67 7.30 -8.53
N CYS A 48 1.77 7.88 -7.33
CA CYS A 48 1.47 9.30 -7.11
C CYS A 48 2.39 10.21 -7.93
N GLN A 49 1.81 11.25 -8.52
CA GLN A 49 2.51 12.34 -9.20
C GLN A 49 2.28 13.61 -8.40
N PHE A 50 3.05 13.82 -7.34
CA PHE A 50 2.86 14.98 -6.46
C PHE A 50 3.13 16.29 -7.19
N ALA A 51 2.23 17.26 -7.02
CA ALA A 51 2.45 18.64 -7.47
C ALA A 51 3.41 19.39 -6.54
N GLU A 52 3.38 19.06 -5.24
CA GLU A 52 4.24 19.67 -4.23
C GLU A 52 5.60 18.96 -4.14
N PRO A 53 6.71 19.73 -4.03
CA PRO A 53 8.02 19.16 -3.79
C PRO A 53 8.14 18.63 -2.35
N GLY A 54 9.00 17.62 -2.15
CA GLY A 54 9.34 17.10 -0.81
C GLY A 54 8.46 15.95 -0.32
N VAL A 55 7.48 15.51 -1.11
CA VAL A 55 6.76 14.24 -0.89
C VAL A 55 7.19 13.25 -1.96
N GLU A 56 7.68 12.10 -1.54
CA GLU A 56 8.18 11.06 -2.45
C GLU A 56 7.12 9.96 -2.65
N PRO A 57 6.84 9.56 -3.91
CA PRO A 57 6.04 8.37 -4.18
C PRO A 57 6.65 7.13 -3.53
N ASP A 58 5.79 6.21 -3.06
CA ASP A 58 6.15 5.06 -2.22
C ASP A 58 6.74 5.42 -0.84
N GLY A 59 7.07 6.69 -0.59
CA GLY A 59 7.63 7.17 0.66
C GLY A 59 6.65 7.17 1.83
N PHE A 60 7.19 7.39 3.03
CA PHE A 60 6.40 7.62 4.23
C PHE A 60 6.14 9.11 4.41
N GLY A 61 4.98 9.44 4.98
CA GLY A 61 4.63 10.80 5.36
C GLY A 61 3.82 10.81 6.64
N ASP A 62 3.90 11.92 7.35
CA ASP A 62 3.06 12.18 8.51
C ASP A 62 1.97 13.18 8.13
N VAL A 63 0.72 12.79 8.35
CA VAL A 63 -0.46 13.53 7.92
C VAL A 63 -1.38 13.76 9.14
N PRO A 64 -1.73 15.01 9.46
CA PRO A 64 -2.74 15.31 10.47
C PRO A 64 -4.06 14.61 10.15
N GLU A 65 -4.76 14.10 11.16
CA GLU A 65 -6.01 13.35 10.98
C GLU A 65 -7.09 14.13 10.22
N GLY A 66 -7.14 15.46 10.36
CA GLY A 66 -8.07 16.31 9.60
C GLY A 66 -7.77 16.40 8.10
N LEU A 67 -6.60 15.94 7.66
CA LEU A 67 -6.16 15.89 6.27
C LEU A 67 -6.17 14.45 5.70
N VAL A 68 -6.87 13.54 6.37
CA VAL A 68 -7.10 12.16 5.92
C VAL A 68 -8.59 11.97 5.67
N GLN A 69 -8.95 11.42 4.52
CA GLN A 69 -10.32 11.07 4.14
C GLN A 69 -10.38 9.61 3.69
N ASP A 70 -11.50 8.95 3.95
CA ASP A 70 -11.78 7.61 3.41
C ASP A 70 -12.25 7.73 1.94
N SER A 71 -12.88 6.69 1.41
CA SER A 71 -13.48 6.72 0.07
C SER A 71 -14.68 7.67 -0.07
N LEU A 72 -15.14 8.30 1.02
CA LEU A 72 -16.35 9.11 1.08
C LEU A 72 -17.56 8.37 0.50
N TRP A 73 -17.65 7.06 0.76
CA TRP A 73 -18.71 6.20 0.23
C TRP A 73 -20.09 6.72 0.65
N GLY A 74 -20.98 6.91 -0.33
CA GLY A 74 -22.31 7.49 -0.11
C GLY A 74 -22.32 8.98 0.27
N GLN A 75 -21.17 9.64 0.38
CA GLN A 75 -21.07 11.06 0.78
C GLN A 75 -20.91 11.97 -0.44
N LEU A 76 -22.04 12.26 -1.09
CA LEU A 76 -22.11 13.06 -2.33
C LEU A 76 -21.31 14.38 -2.25
N GLN A 77 -21.58 15.20 -1.23
CA GLN A 77 -20.94 16.51 -1.12
C GLN A 77 -19.46 16.42 -0.81
N GLY A 78 -19.04 15.40 -0.04
CA GLY A 78 -17.62 15.14 0.21
C GLY A 78 -16.87 14.93 -1.11
N ARG A 79 -17.34 13.99 -1.94
CA ARG A 79 -16.71 13.69 -3.24
C ARG A 79 -16.67 14.90 -4.17
N ARG A 80 -17.78 15.64 -4.27
CA ARG A 80 -17.86 16.86 -5.10
C ARG A 80 -16.87 17.93 -4.68
N ASN A 81 -16.59 18.04 -3.38
CA ASN A 81 -15.70 19.05 -2.82
C ASN A 81 -14.23 18.60 -2.75
N THR A 82 -13.89 17.42 -3.25
CA THR A 82 -12.53 16.87 -3.16
C THR A 82 -11.87 16.83 -4.55
N SER A 83 -10.86 17.68 -4.73
CA SER A 83 -10.00 17.69 -5.93
C SER A 83 -8.86 16.68 -5.77
N LEU A 84 -8.84 15.68 -6.64
CA LEU A 84 -7.86 14.62 -6.63
C LEU A 84 -6.54 15.06 -7.27
N GLY A 85 -5.44 14.59 -6.69
CA GLY A 85 -4.13 14.61 -7.31
C GLY A 85 -4.04 13.54 -8.39
N LYS A 86 -2.99 13.55 -9.20
CA LYS A 86 -2.81 12.56 -10.27
C LYS A 86 -2.01 11.36 -9.77
N TRP A 87 -2.44 10.14 -10.11
CA TRP A 87 -1.65 8.94 -9.89
C TRP A 87 -1.92 7.86 -10.95
N ALA A 88 -0.97 6.95 -11.14
CA ALA A 88 -1.19 5.75 -11.92
C ALA A 88 -2.06 4.75 -11.14
N MET A 89 -3.20 4.32 -11.69
CA MET A 89 -4.19 3.53 -10.97
C MET A 89 -3.64 2.19 -10.44
N ALA A 90 -3.79 1.93 -9.14
CA ALA A 90 -3.25 0.74 -8.49
C ALA A 90 -3.83 -0.57 -9.02
N HIS A 91 -5.11 -0.58 -9.42
CA HIS A 91 -5.72 -1.78 -10.00
C HIS A 91 -5.11 -2.18 -11.35
N SER A 92 -4.60 -1.22 -12.13
CA SER A 92 -4.00 -1.45 -13.45
C SER A 92 -2.50 -1.76 -13.38
N GLN A 93 -1.85 -1.45 -12.26
CA GLN A 93 -0.45 -1.80 -12.05
C GLN A 93 -0.28 -3.29 -11.74
N PRO A 94 0.76 -3.94 -12.30
CA PRO A 94 1.11 -5.29 -11.89
C PRO A 94 1.45 -5.31 -10.39
N ALA A 95 1.09 -6.42 -9.75
CA ALA A 95 1.60 -6.70 -8.41
C ALA A 95 3.11 -6.91 -8.51
N LEU A 96 3.85 -6.29 -7.60
CA LEU A 96 5.28 -6.54 -7.48
C LEU A 96 5.46 -7.90 -6.83
N GLN A 97 5.99 -8.87 -7.58
CA GLN A 97 6.16 -10.22 -7.08
C GLN A 97 7.50 -10.39 -6.39
N LEU A 98 7.55 -11.35 -5.46
CA LEU A 98 8.80 -11.70 -4.79
C LEU A 98 9.80 -12.37 -5.76
N GLY A 99 9.29 -13.07 -6.78
CA GLY A 99 10.10 -13.68 -7.84
C GLY A 99 10.84 -12.65 -8.69
N ASP A 100 10.22 -11.50 -8.95
CA ASP A 100 10.85 -10.37 -9.66
C ASP A 100 12.06 -9.80 -8.87
N LEU A 101 12.15 -10.07 -7.56
CA LEU A 101 13.26 -9.55 -6.73
C LEU A 101 14.60 -10.20 -7.08
N HIS A 102 14.61 -11.46 -7.52
CA HIS A 102 15.85 -12.16 -7.87
C HIS A 102 16.45 -11.63 -9.19
N GLU A 103 15.60 -11.31 -10.16
CA GLU A 103 16.00 -10.82 -11.49
C GLU A 103 16.54 -9.38 -11.45
N HIS A 104 16.41 -8.70 -10.31
CA HIS A 104 16.73 -7.29 -10.13
C HIS A 104 17.74 -7.03 -9.00
N LEU A 105 18.48 -8.06 -8.55
CA LEU A 105 19.49 -7.86 -7.50
C LEU A 105 20.56 -6.85 -7.93
N ASP A 106 21.05 -6.95 -9.17
CA ASP A 106 22.07 -6.04 -9.69
C ASP A 106 21.60 -4.59 -9.87
N THR A 107 20.30 -4.36 -9.93
CA THR A 107 19.72 -3.02 -10.13
C THR A 107 19.40 -2.29 -8.82
N PHE A 108 19.45 -2.99 -7.68
CA PHE A 108 19.18 -2.44 -6.36
C PHE A 108 20.25 -2.86 -5.34
N PRO A 109 21.47 -2.28 -5.41
CA PRO A 109 22.49 -2.53 -4.41
C PRO A 109 21.99 -2.10 -3.03
N PHE A 110 22.31 -2.86 -2.00
CA PHE A 110 21.99 -2.45 -0.63
C PHE A 110 22.76 -1.17 -0.25
N SER A 111 22.13 -0.31 0.56
CA SER A 111 22.77 0.90 1.05
C SER A 111 23.67 0.62 2.26
N PRO A 112 24.64 1.49 2.59
CA PRO A 112 25.43 1.37 3.82
C PRO A 112 24.56 1.30 5.07
N GLU A 113 23.41 1.98 5.07
CA GLU A 113 22.47 1.95 6.19
C GLU A 113 21.84 0.56 6.38
N VAL A 114 21.49 -0.12 5.28
CA VAL A 114 20.99 -1.49 5.37
C VAL A 114 22.07 -2.41 5.94
N ASP A 115 23.34 -2.24 5.55
CA ASP A 115 24.46 -2.99 6.14
C ASP A 115 24.59 -2.70 7.64
N GLU A 116 24.58 -1.44 8.05
CA GLU A 116 24.69 -1.04 9.46
C GLU A 116 23.58 -1.64 10.34
N VAL A 117 22.35 -1.72 9.82
CA VAL A 117 21.21 -2.28 10.55
C VAL A 117 21.24 -3.80 10.62
N LEU A 118 21.57 -4.49 9.52
CA LEU A 118 21.45 -5.95 9.44
C LEU A 118 22.69 -6.70 9.90
N LYS A 119 23.88 -6.16 9.68
CA LYS A 119 25.16 -6.81 9.99
C LYS A 119 25.33 -7.23 11.45
N PRO A 120 24.88 -6.47 12.47
CA PRO A 120 24.93 -6.93 13.86
C PRO A 120 24.15 -8.24 14.10
N HIS A 121 23.18 -8.56 13.23
CA HIS A 121 22.30 -9.72 13.34
C HIS A 121 22.68 -10.85 12.38
N ILE A 122 23.80 -10.76 11.64
CA ILE A 122 24.16 -11.71 10.58
C ILE A 122 24.19 -13.17 11.07
N GLU A 123 24.70 -13.42 12.28
CA GLU A 123 24.78 -14.79 12.81
C GLU A 123 23.40 -15.33 13.20
N LEU A 124 22.55 -14.50 13.78
CA LEU A 124 21.16 -14.87 14.06
C LEU A 124 20.40 -15.15 12.77
N LEU A 125 20.57 -14.30 11.75
CA LEU A 125 19.93 -14.48 10.44
C LEU A 125 20.38 -15.79 9.78
N ARG A 126 21.66 -16.15 9.88
CA ARG A 126 22.18 -17.46 9.40
C ARG A 126 21.57 -18.63 10.16
N GLN A 127 21.44 -18.54 11.48
CA GLN A 127 20.79 -19.58 12.28
C GLN A 127 19.33 -19.77 11.88
N LEU A 128 18.60 -18.65 11.71
CA LEU A 128 17.21 -18.67 11.25
C LEU A 128 17.03 -19.22 9.83
N ASP A 129 18.04 -19.06 8.99
CA ASP A 129 18.05 -19.53 7.61
C ASP A 129 18.29 -21.06 7.55
N VAL A 130 19.19 -21.57 8.39
CA VAL A 130 19.50 -23.01 8.45
C VAL A 130 18.45 -23.79 9.22
N ASP A 131 18.14 -23.37 10.44
CA ASP A 131 17.18 -24.01 11.32
C ASP A 131 16.65 -23.02 12.38
N PRO A 132 15.45 -22.45 12.19
CA PRO A 132 14.84 -21.56 13.18
C PRO A 132 14.72 -22.17 14.59
N GLY A 133 14.60 -23.50 14.69
CA GLY A 133 14.50 -24.23 15.96
C GLY A 133 15.81 -24.28 16.75
N SER A 134 16.96 -24.01 16.10
CA SER A 134 18.28 -24.00 16.72
C SER A 134 18.56 -22.76 17.59
N VAL A 135 17.80 -21.68 17.37
CA VAL A 135 17.89 -20.45 18.16
C VAL A 135 17.40 -20.71 19.58
N ASP A 136 18.04 -20.10 20.59
CA ASP A 136 17.65 -20.33 21.98
C ASP A 136 16.20 -19.84 22.26
N PRO A 137 15.46 -20.49 23.18
CA PRO A 137 14.04 -20.17 23.41
C PRO A 137 13.76 -18.74 23.86
N SER A 138 14.73 -18.05 24.48
CA SER A 138 14.55 -16.67 24.91
C SER A 138 14.62 -15.71 23.72
N THR A 139 15.56 -15.93 22.81
CA THR A 139 15.70 -15.20 21.56
C THR A 139 14.54 -15.49 20.60
N GLN A 140 14.07 -16.74 20.51
CA GLN A 140 12.89 -17.08 19.70
C GLN A 140 11.66 -16.24 20.06
N LYS A 141 11.42 -16.00 21.37
CA LYS A 141 10.30 -15.17 21.85
C LYS A 141 10.45 -13.69 21.51
N ALA A 142 11.67 -13.22 21.23
CA ALA A 142 11.93 -11.86 20.78
C ALA A 142 11.76 -11.70 19.26
N ILE A 143 11.66 -12.80 18.50
CA ILE A 143 11.56 -12.79 17.04
C ILE A 143 10.08 -12.88 16.61
N PRO A 144 9.50 -11.80 16.06
CA PRO A 144 8.06 -11.74 15.82
C PRO A 144 7.53 -12.79 14.85
N VAL A 145 8.32 -13.15 13.82
CA VAL A 145 7.92 -14.19 12.86
C VAL A 145 7.77 -15.54 13.54
N LEU A 146 8.70 -15.93 14.41
CA LEU A 146 8.67 -17.23 15.11
C LEU A 146 7.49 -17.31 16.08
N VAL A 147 7.27 -16.24 16.86
CA VAL A 147 6.10 -16.14 17.75
C VAL A 147 4.80 -16.22 16.95
N ALA A 148 4.73 -15.58 15.79
CA ALA A 148 3.55 -15.61 14.94
C ALA A 148 3.29 -16.96 14.28
N THR A 149 4.33 -17.79 14.10
CA THR A 149 4.24 -19.11 13.48
C THR A 149 4.20 -20.27 14.45
N GLU A 150 4.29 -20.01 15.76
CA GLU A 150 4.28 -21.04 16.79
C GLU A 150 3.01 -21.90 16.71
N GLY A 151 3.19 -23.22 16.61
CA GLY A 151 2.08 -24.18 16.53
C GLY A 151 1.32 -24.21 15.20
N LEU A 152 1.74 -23.45 14.18
CA LEU A 152 1.14 -23.50 12.86
C LEU A 152 1.53 -24.77 12.09
N ARG A 153 0.60 -25.29 11.27
CA ARG A 153 0.89 -26.38 10.32
C ARG A 153 1.75 -25.84 9.16
N THR A 154 2.51 -26.71 8.48
CA THR A 154 3.43 -26.34 7.39
C THR A 154 2.83 -25.40 6.34
N ASN A 155 1.64 -25.71 5.82
CA ASN A 155 0.97 -24.84 4.83
C ASN A 155 0.61 -23.45 5.40
N SER A 156 0.30 -23.36 6.70
CA SER A 156 0.02 -22.11 7.39
C SER A 156 1.30 -21.33 7.73
N LEU A 157 2.42 -22.02 7.89
CA LEU A 157 3.74 -21.44 8.09
C LEU A 157 4.27 -20.83 6.79
N GLU A 158 4.22 -21.57 5.68
CA GLU A 158 4.53 -21.04 4.34
C GLU A 158 3.68 -19.81 4.00
N HIS A 159 2.39 -19.86 4.33
CA HIS A 159 1.49 -18.73 4.17
C HIS A 159 1.95 -17.54 5.04
N THR A 160 2.17 -17.75 6.33
CA THR A 160 2.57 -16.68 7.26
C THR A 160 3.89 -16.04 6.85
N HIS A 161 4.88 -16.82 6.42
CA HIS A 161 6.15 -16.30 5.93
C HIS A 161 6.02 -15.56 4.60
N ARG A 162 5.16 -16.02 3.67
CA ARG A 162 4.94 -15.33 2.38
C ARG A 162 4.24 -13.97 2.54
N TYR A 163 3.33 -13.83 3.50
CA TYR A 163 2.54 -12.60 3.69
C TYR A 163 3.08 -11.66 4.78
N ALA A 164 4.04 -12.13 5.56
CA ALA A 164 4.82 -11.35 6.53
C ALA A 164 5.62 -10.18 5.93
N VAL A 165 5.70 -10.09 4.61
CA VAL A 165 6.82 -9.45 3.90
C VAL A 165 6.37 -8.25 3.06
N ALA A 166 5.07 -8.01 3.00
CA ALA A 166 4.46 -7.22 1.94
C ALA A 166 3.74 -5.96 2.43
N GLY A 167 3.62 -5.78 3.75
CA GLY A 167 2.94 -4.66 4.40
C GLY A 167 3.71 -3.35 4.24
N ALA A 168 4.45 -2.93 5.26
CA ALA A 168 4.94 -1.56 5.43
C ALA A 168 6.37 -1.26 4.95
N LEU A 169 6.84 -1.84 3.85
CA LEU A 169 8.13 -1.46 3.25
C LEU A 169 7.96 -1.06 1.79
N ARG A 170 8.79 -0.12 1.34
CA ARG A 170 8.92 0.21 -0.07
C ARG A 170 9.42 -1.00 -0.83
N HIS A 171 9.13 -1.05 -2.12
CA HIS A 171 9.66 -2.14 -2.94
C HIS A 171 11.20 -2.10 -3.00
N SER A 172 11.77 -0.90 -3.15
CA SER A 172 13.22 -0.69 -3.11
C SER A 172 13.84 -1.11 -1.78
N ASP A 173 13.17 -0.83 -0.66
CA ASP A 173 13.63 -1.27 0.67
C ASP A 173 13.71 -2.79 0.77
N ARG A 174 12.68 -3.49 0.26
CA ARG A 174 12.68 -4.96 0.22
C ARG A 174 13.81 -5.48 -0.65
N LEU A 175 13.98 -4.92 -1.85
CA LEU A 175 15.05 -5.29 -2.78
C LEU A 175 16.45 -5.11 -2.19
N MET A 176 16.70 -3.99 -1.51
CA MET A 176 17.98 -3.75 -0.84
C MET A 176 18.24 -4.80 0.25
N VAL A 177 17.24 -5.16 1.06
CA VAL A 177 17.39 -6.22 2.07
C VAL A 177 17.61 -7.59 1.43
N VAL A 178 16.91 -7.90 0.34
CA VAL A 178 17.15 -9.13 -0.43
C VAL A 178 18.57 -9.18 -0.98
N ASN A 179 19.05 -8.09 -1.58
CA ASN A 179 20.42 -8.00 -2.09
C ASN A 179 21.44 -8.21 -0.96
N TRP A 180 21.24 -7.55 0.19
CA TRP A 180 22.10 -7.72 1.36
C TRP A 180 22.15 -9.18 1.84
N MET A 181 20.98 -9.82 1.98
CA MET A 181 20.88 -11.24 2.36
C MET A 181 21.63 -12.13 1.36
N HIS A 182 21.43 -11.90 0.05
CA HIS A 182 22.10 -12.67 -0.99
C HIS A 182 23.63 -12.57 -0.92
N VAL A 183 24.16 -11.39 -0.62
CA VAL A 183 25.62 -11.16 -0.51
C VAL A 183 26.21 -11.77 0.77
N HIS A 184 25.49 -11.72 1.89
CA HIS A 184 26.03 -12.06 3.21
C HIS A 184 25.64 -13.44 3.75
N ILE A 185 24.57 -14.02 3.21
CA ILE A 185 24.02 -15.34 3.54
C ILE A 185 23.78 -16.07 2.20
N PRO A 186 24.84 -16.55 1.53
CA PRO A 186 24.71 -17.09 0.19
C PRO A 186 24.05 -18.48 0.20
N HIS A 187 23.05 -18.64 -0.66
CA HIS A 187 22.38 -19.92 -0.92
C HIS A 187 22.96 -20.62 -2.16
N PRO A 188 22.77 -21.94 -2.28
CA PRO A 188 23.06 -22.65 -3.51
C PRO A 188 22.31 -22.04 -4.70
N PRO A 189 22.92 -22.00 -5.90
CA PRO A 189 22.27 -21.46 -7.10
C PRO A 189 20.94 -22.17 -7.38
N GLY A 190 19.87 -21.40 -7.58
CA GLY A 190 18.53 -21.91 -7.90
C GLY A 190 17.66 -22.28 -6.69
N ASP A 191 18.16 -22.13 -5.46
CA ASP A 191 17.32 -22.25 -4.27
C ASP A 191 16.69 -20.88 -3.94
N ALA A 192 15.38 -20.75 -4.15
CA ALA A 192 14.63 -19.54 -3.82
C ALA A 192 13.92 -19.64 -2.45
N ARG A 193 14.10 -20.74 -1.70
CA ARG A 193 13.36 -20.99 -0.44
C ARG A 193 13.67 -19.97 0.65
N TRP A 194 14.88 -19.43 0.67
CA TRP A 194 15.33 -18.38 1.60
C TRP A 194 14.48 -17.09 1.55
N LEU A 195 13.88 -16.78 0.40
CA LEU A 195 12.93 -15.66 0.26
C LEU A 195 11.60 -15.90 0.98
N THR A 196 11.36 -17.12 1.46
CA THR A 196 10.13 -17.53 2.16
C THR A 196 10.37 -18.03 3.58
N GLU A 197 11.51 -17.67 4.16
CA GLU A 197 11.98 -18.20 5.44
C GLU A 197 12.02 -17.15 6.56
N SER A 198 12.09 -17.64 7.80
CA SER A 198 12.06 -16.82 9.01
C SER A 198 13.19 -15.79 9.05
N ALA A 199 14.35 -16.10 8.46
CA ALA A 199 15.48 -15.18 8.35
C ALA A 199 15.12 -13.93 7.56
N PHE A 200 14.54 -14.09 6.37
CA PHE A 200 14.16 -12.96 5.52
C PHE A 200 13.05 -12.11 6.14
N ALA A 201 12.01 -12.77 6.68
CA ALA A 201 10.95 -12.09 7.41
C ALA A 201 11.48 -11.28 8.60
N HIS A 202 12.46 -11.83 9.33
CA HIS A 202 13.11 -11.14 10.44
C HIS A 202 13.99 -9.97 9.98
N ALA A 203 14.78 -10.14 8.92
CA ALA A 203 15.61 -9.07 8.34
C ALA A 203 14.76 -7.85 7.94
N LEU A 204 13.62 -8.09 7.29
CA LEU A 204 12.69 -7.02 6.95
C LEU A 204 12.03 -6.39 8.17
N THR A 205 11.79 -7.16 9.22
CA THR A 205 11.29 -6.63 10.50
C THR A 205 12.29 -5.69 11.16
N LEU A 206 13.58 -6.05 11.17
CA LEU A 206 14.66 -5.20 11.66
C LEU A 206 14.72 -3.89 10.86
N TRP A 207 14.68 -4.00 9.53
CA TRP A 207 14.70 -2.84 8.65
C TRP A 207 13.47 -1.93 8.84
N ALA A 208 12.27 -2.51 8.91
CA ALA A 208 11.04 -1.76 9.16
C ALA A 208 11.08 -1.05 10.51
N ALA A 209 11.56 -1.72 11.57
CA ALA A 209 11.70 -1.10 12.89
C ALA A 209 12.63 0.12 12.86
N ASN A 210 13.75 0.04 12.13
CA ASN A 210 14.64 1.17 11.91
C ASN A 210 13.91 2.33 11.20
N LEU A 211 13.24 2.07 10.08
CA LEU A 211 12.52 3.10 9.32
C LEU A 211 11.42 3.79 10.13
N ILE A 212 10.61 3.02 10.86
CA ILE A 212 9.55 3.56 11.72
C ILE A 212 10.16 4.40 12.84
N GLY A 213 11.25 3.93 13.47
CA GLY A 213 11.94 4.65 14.54
C GLY A 213 12.49 6.00 14.09
N ARG A 214 12.96 6.11 12.84
CA ARG A 214 13.42 7.39 12.26
C ARG A 214 12.28 8.37 12.00
N ASN A 215 11.14 7.86 11.55
CA ASN A 215 9.99 8.68 11.17
C ASN A 215 9.19 9.18 12.39
N GLN A 216 9.22 8.45 13.51
CA GLN A 216 8.58 8.87 14.76
C GLN A 216 9.44 9.87 15.54
N LYS A 217 9.47 11.13 15.11
CA LYS A 217 10.12 12.21 15.89
C LYS A 217 9.43 12.38 17.25
N GLY A 218 10.18 12.20 18.34
CA GLY A 218 9.72 12.49 19.71
C GLY A 218 9.27 11.29 20.55
N VAL A 219 9.35 10.05 20.02
CA VAL A 219 9.09 8.85 20.82
C VAL A 219 10.35 8.47 21.59
N SER A 220 10.25 8.45 22.92
CA SER A 220 11.36 8.20 23.85
C SER A 220 11.87 6.75 23.82
N HIS A 221 11.19 5.82 23.15
CA HIS A 221 11.46 4.39 23.22
C HIS A 221 11.67 3.80 21.81
N PRO A 222 12.64 2.89 21.64
CA PRO A 222 12.85 2.20 20.37
C PRO A 222 11.60 1.43 19.96
N VAL A 223 11.24 1.48 18.68
CA VAL A 223 10.10 0.74 18.13
C VAL A 223 10.30 -0.75 18.35
N SER A 224 9.34 -1.40 19.00
CA SER A 224 9.39 -2.85 19.23
C SER A 224 9.34 -3.59 17.89
N LEU A 225 10.15 -4.65 17.75
CA LEU A 225 10.11 -5.52 16.57
C LEU A 225 8.72 -6.10 16.34
N MET A 226 7.96 -6.36 17.41
CA MET A 226 6.60 -6.86 17.29
C MET A 226 5.65 -5.83 16.67
N ASP A 227 5.86 -4.54 16.91
CA ASP A 227 5.05 -3.49 16.32
C ASP A 227 5.43 -3.25 14.86
N ALA A 228 6.74 -3.27 14.54
CA ALA A 228 7.20 -3.27 13.15
C ALA A 228 6.63 -4.47 12.36
N TRP A 229 6.65 -5.66 12.95
CA TRP A 229 6.10 -6.88 12.36
C TRP A 229 4.59 -6.80 12.09
N LYS A 230 3.80 -6.24 13.01
CA LYS A 230 2.36 -6.04 12.79
C LYS A 230 2.09 -5.17 11.58
N LEU A 231 2.94 -4.18 11.33
CA LEU A 231 2.84 -3.30 10.16
C LEU A 231 3.26 -4.00 8.86
N LEU A 232 4.21 -4.93 8.94
CA LEU A 232 4.64 -5.76 7.82
C LEU A 232 3.65 -6.85 7.42
N ARG A 233 2.92 -7.45 8.38
CA ARG A 233 2.00 -8.58 8.12
C ARG A 233 0.71 -8.22 7.36
N GLY A 234 0.49 -6.95 7.04
CA GLY A 234 -0.78 -6.47 6.51
C GLY A 234 -1.95 -6.73 7.48
N SER A 235 -3.15 -6.32 7.10
CA SER A 235 -4.36 -6.79 7.81
C SER A 235 -4.85 -8.08 7.15
N ALA A 236 -5.56 -8.94 7.89
CA ALA A 236 -6.08 -10.24 7.40
C ALA A 236 -6.91 -10.18 6.10
N TRP A 237 -7.27 -8.98 5.64
CA TRP A 237 -8.03 -8.69 4.43
C TRP A 237 -7.17 -8.59 3.16
N PHE A 238 -5.86 -8.42 3.29
CA PHE A 238 -4.93 -8.17 2.17
C PHE A 238 -3.80 -9.19 2.16
N LEU A 239 -4.16 -10.42 1.77
CA LEU A 239 -3.20 -11.50 1.54
C LEU A 239 -2.64 -11.36 0.11
N GLY A 240 -1.57 -10.59 -0.06
CA GLY A 240 -0.88 -10.44 -1.35
C GLY A 240 0.55 -9.96 -1.20
N GLU A 241 1.34 -10.17 -2.26
CA GLU A 241 2.77 -9.79 -2.34
C GLU A 241 3.00 -8.27 -2.33
N ASP A 242 1.93 -7.49 -2.55
CA ASP A 242 1.92 -6.03 -2.62
C ASP A 242 0.69 -5.45 -1.90
N VAL A 243 0.80 -5.35 -0.57
CA VAL A 243 -0.30 -4.88 0.30
C VAL A 243 -0.62 -3.41 0.06
N ASN A 244 0.36 -2.59 -0.32
CA ASN A 244 0.12 -1.17 -0.64
C ASN A 244 -0.77 -1.06 -1.89
N ARG A 245 -0.45 -1.80 -2.96
CA ARG A 245 -1.30 -1.86 -4.16
C ARG A 245 -2.69 -2.37 -3.86
N GLN A 246 -2.83 -3.41 -3.05
CA GLN A 246 -4.15 -3.94 -2.69
C GLN A 246 -4.99 -2.93 -1.89
N ALA A 247 -4.40 -2.28 -0.88
CA ALA A 247 -5.09 -1.29 -0.07
C ALA A 247 -5.57 -0.10 -0.92
N VAL A 248 -4.72 0.38 -1.84
CA VAL A 248 -5.06 1.47 -2.75
C VAL A 248 -6.07 1.02 -3.81
N ALA A 249 -5.93 -0.18 -4.39
CA ALA A 249 -6.89 -0.70 -5.36
C ALA A 249 -8.29 -0.89 -4.77
N SER A 250 -8.39 -1.36 -3.51
CA SER A 250 -9.67 -1.44 -2.81
C SER A 250 -10.27 -0.05 -2.51
N LEU A 251 -9.42 0.94 -2.19
CA LEU A 251 -9.85 2.32 -2.07
C LEU A 251 -10.37 2.85 -3.42
N GLU A 252 -9.66 2.62 -4.51
CA GLU A 252 -10.05 3.03 -5.87
C GLU A 252 -11.39 2.44 -6.27
N GLU A 253 -11.64 1.15 -5.99
CA GLU A 253 -12.93 0.52 -6.26
C GLU A 253 -14.06 1.25 -5.53
N LEU A 254 -13.88 1.54 -4.24
CA LEU A 254 -14.87 2.30 -3.48
C LEU A 254 -15.02 3.74 -3.99
N MET A 255 -13.93 4.40 -4.42
CA MET A 255 -13.99 5.76 -4.92
C MET A 255 -14.67 5.86 -6.28
N PHE A 256 -14.44 4.91 -7.18
CA PHE A 256 -14.74 5.07 -8.59
C PHE A 256 -15.73 4.05 -9.17
N GLN A 257 -16.19 3.06 -8.40
CA GLN A 257 -17.22 2.14 -8.85
C GLN A 257 -18.49 2.89 -9.27
N VAL A 258 -18.94 2.61 -10.50
CA VAL A 258 -20.14 3.17 -11.12
C VAL A 258 -21.19 2.06 -11.19
N GLY A 259 -21.88 1.81 -10.08
CA GLY A 259 -22.92 0.79 -10.01
C GLY A 259 -24.12 1.24 -9.19
N GLU A 260 -25.20 0.46 -9.24
CA GLU A 260 -26.38 0.70 -8.40
C GLU A 260 -26.03 0.75 -6.91
N VAL A 261 -25.08 -0.10 -6.50
CA VAL A 261 -24.56 -0.17 -5.13
C VAL A 261 -23.88 1.12 -4.67
N SER A 262 -23.30 1.89 -5.59
CA SER A 262 -22.63 3.16 -5.29
C SER A 262 -23.61 4.33 -5.13
N GLY A 263 -24.88 4.15 -5.51
CA GLY A 263 -25.89 5.20 -5.51
C GLY A 263 -25.42 6.47 -6.22
N ALA A 264 -25.82 7.63 -5.71
CA ALA A 264 -25.42 8.93 -6.26
C ALA A 264 -23.91 9.20 -6.19
N ALA A 265 -23.17 8.50 -5.31
CA ALA A 265 -21.72 8.64 -5.20
C ALA A 265 -20.97 8.04 -6.41
N GLY A 266 -21.63 7.19 -7.19
CA GLY A 266 -21.12 6.61 -8.44
C GLY A 266 -21.30 7.50 -9.68
N ASP A 267 -21.93 8.67 -9.58
CA ASP A 267 -22.30 9.51 -10.74
C ASP A 267 -21.12 10.34 -11.33
N LYS A 268 -19.89 9.83 -11.23
CA LYS A 268 -18.67 10.51 -11.71
C LYS A 268 -18.45 11.92 -11.12
N ILE A 269 -18.59 12.05 -9.81
CA ILE A 269 -18.79 13.34 -9.13
C ILE A 269 -17.56 13.95 -8.45
N TRP A 270 -16.40 13.26 -8.45
CA TRP A 270 -15.22 13.78 -7.77
C TRP A 270 -14.81 15.16 -8.32
N GLY A 271 -14.47 16.09 -7.42
CA GLY A 271 -13.97 17.42 -7.77
C GLY A 271 -14.98 18.39 -8.39
N PHE A 272 -16.24 17.99 -8.58
CA PHE A 272 -17.25 18.79 -9.29
C PHE A 272 -17.34 20.26 -8.80
N ASN A 273 -17.31 20.48 -7.48
CA ASN A 273 -17.42 21.82 -6.89
C ASN A 273 -16.06 22.49 -6.65
N SER A 274 -14.97 21.72 -6.66
CA SER A 274 -13.63 22.19 -6.26
C SER A 274 -12.69 22.49 -7.43
N GLY A 275 -13.19 22.39 -8.66
CA GLY A 275 -12.43 22.65 -9.87
C GLY A 275 -11.74 21.40 -10.42
N PRO A 276 -10.88 21.55 -11.45
CA PRO A 276 -10.24 20.42 -12.09
C PRO A 276 -9.33 19.67 -11.12
N HIS A 277 -9.26 18.36 -11.30
CA HIS A 277 -8.19 17.54 -10.72
C HIS A 277 -6.82 17.99 -11.23
N GLN A 278 -5.76 17.54 -10.57
CA GLN A 278 -4.39 17.86 -10.98
C GLN A 278 -4.19 17.56 -12.46
N ASP A 279 -3.59 18.50 -13.18
CA ASP A 279 -3.31 18.40 -14.62
C ASP A 279 -4.56 18.07 -15.49
N GLN A 280 -5.75 18.43 -15.02
CA GLN A 280 -7.03 18.10 -15.66
C GLN A 280 -7.24 16.58 -15.82
N TRP A 281 -6.67 15.78 -14.92
CA TRP A 281 -6.77 14.33 -14.94
C TRP A 281 -8.21 13.85 -14.74
N ASP A 282 -8.67 12.93 -15.58
CA ASP A 282 -9.96 12.26 -15.43
C ASP A 282 -9.76 10.82 -14.90
N PRO A 283 -9.96 10.57 -13.59
CA PRO A 283 -9.78 9.23 -13.02
C PRO A 283 -10.75 8.20 -13.59
N TYR A 284 -11.91 8.63 -14.12
CA TYR A 284 -12.91 7.74 -14.70
C TYR A 284 -12.59 7.29 -16.14
N SER A 285 -11.54 7.85 -16.75
CA SER A 285 -11.05 7.40 -18.06
C SER A 285 -10.21 6.11 -17.97
N GLU A 286 -9.79 5.75 -16.75
CA GLU A 286 -8.86 4.64 -16.49
C GLU A 286 -9.48 3.51 -15.65
N ILE A 287 -10.78 3.57 -15.33
CA ILE A 287 -11.45 2.53 -14.53
C ILE A 287 -11.73 1.28 -15.36
N PRO A 288 -11.69 0.08 -14.76
CA PRO A 288 -11.92 -1.16 -15.48
C PRO A 288 -13.43 -1.35 -15.75
N GLU A 289 -13.76 -2.02 -16.85
CA GLU A 289 -15.15 -2.20 -17.30
C GLU A 289 -16.03 -2.87 -16.24
N ASN A 290 -15.48 -3.80 -15.47
CA ASN A 290 -16.20 -4.51 -14.42
C ASN A 290 -16.58 -3.64 -13.20
N TRP A 291 -16.10 -2.40 -13.11
CA TRP A 291 -16.55 -1.42 -12.12
C TRP A 291 -17.73 -0.58 -12.61
N VAL A 292 -18.11 -0.73 -13.88
CA VAL A 292 -19.22 -0.02 -14.50
C VAL A 292 -20.39 -0.98 -14.69
N SER A 293 -21.53 -0.65 -14.09
CA SER A 293 -22.78 -1.38 -14.29
C SER A 293 -23.44 -0.90 -15.57
N GLU A 294 -23.64 -1.80 -16.54
CA GLU A 294 -24.30 -1.51 -17.82
C GLU A 294 -25.73 -0.96 -17.65
N THR A 295 -26.39 -1.29 -16.53
CA THR A 295 -27.76 -0.87 -16.21
C THR A 295 -27.84 0.49 -15.51
N ARG A 296 -26.72 1.04 -15.04
CA ARG A 296 -26.74 2.29 -14.26
C ARG A 296 -26.95 3.48 -15.19
N GLN A 297 -28.10 4.14 -15.03
CA GLN A 297 -28.31 5.47 -15.60
C GLN A 297 -27.69 6.51 -14.66
N LEU A 298 -26.70 7.25 -15.17
CA LEU A 298 -26.07 8.36 -14.47
C LEU A 298 -27.03 9.56 -14.42
N ASP A 299 -27.17 10.20 -13.26
CA ASP A 299 -27.99 11.41 -13.13
C ASP A 299 -27.33 12.59 -13.88
N PRO A 300 -27.97 13.18 -14.90
CA PRO A 300 -27.44 14.32 -15.62
C PRO A 300 -27.11 15.53 -14.73
N ALA A 301 -27.81 15.70 -13.60
CA ALA A 301 -27.55 16.77 -12.64
C ALA A 301 -26.22 16.58 -11.86
N ASN A 302 -25.69 15.36 -11.85
CA ASN A 302 -24.45 14.99 -11.18
C ASN A 302 -23.28 14.79 -12.15
N GLN A 303 -23.52 14.74 -13.45
CA GLN A 303 -22.47 14.52 -14.44
C GLN A 303 -21.68 15.79 -14.75
N VAL A 304 -20.37 15.62 -14.89
CA VAL A 304 -19.55 16.56 -15.64
C VAL A 304 -20.04 16.51 -17.09
N VAL A 305 -20.73 17.56 -17.55
CA VAL A 305 -20.78 17.83 -18.99
C VAL A 305 -19.35 18.15 -19.38
N SER A 306 -18.60 17.13 -19.80
CA SER A 306 -17.40 17.35 -20.56
C SER A 306 -17.85 18.11 -21.80
N LEU A 307 -17.63 19.42 -21.79
CA LEU A 307 -17.91 20.33 -22.91
C LEU A 307 -17.02 20.04 -24.14
N PHE A 308 -16.39 18.86 -24.22
CA PHE A 308 -15.47 18.48 -25.27
C PHE A 308 -15.87 17.18 -25.97
N ARG A 309 -17.11 17.11 -26.47
CA ARG A 309 -17.48 16.34 -27.68
C ARG A 309 -18.69 16.96 -28.40
N MET A 310 -18.57 18.21 -28.84
CA MET A 310 -19.40 18.74 -29.92
C MET A 310 -18.56 19.62 -30.85
N ASN A 311 -17.88 18.97 -31.80
CA ASN A 311 -17.63 19.55 -33.12
C ASN A 311 -17.23 18.46 -34.12
N VAL A 312 -18.13 17.51 -34.35
CA VAL A 312 -18.10 16.68 -35.56
C VAL A 312 -19.55 16.50 -36.01
N ASN A 313 -20.09 17.53 -36.65
CA ASN A 313 -21.11 17.45 -37.69
C ASN A 313 -21.40 18.87 -38.19
N GLY A 314 -20.56 19.31 -39.12
CA GLY A 314 -20.79 20.50 -39.94
C GLY A 314 -20.68 20.14 -41.42
N GLY A 315 -21.37 19.08 -41.85
CA GLY A 315 -21.89 19.02 -43.23
C GLY A 315 -23.29 19.63 -43.19
N LEU A 316 -23.70 20.47 -44.14
CA LEU A 316 -23.99 20.12 -45.54
C LEU A 316 -24.29 21.41 -46.35
N VAL A 317 -23.93 21.39 -47.64
CA VAL A 317 -24.74 21.84 -48.83
C VAL A 317 -25.21 23.32 -48.82
N ASP A 318 -24.95 24.19 -49.80
CA ASP A 318 -24.46 24.17 -51.19
C ASP A 318 -23.26 25.14 -51.37
#